data_AF-A0A7X2SZW5-F1
#
_entry.id   AF-A0A7X2SZW5-F1
#
_cell.length_a   1.000
_cell.length_b   1.000
_cell.length_c   1.000
_cell.angle_alpha   90.00
_cell.angle_beta   90.00
_cell.angle_gamma   90.00
#
_symmetry.space_group_name_H-M   'P 1'
#
loop_
_entity.id
_entity.type
_entity.pdbx_description
1 polymer ?
#
loop_
_entity_poly.entity_id
_entity_poly.type
_entity_poly.pdbx_seq_one_letter_code
_entity_poly.pdbx_strand_id
1 'polypeptide(L)'
;NIPNIWVKAQNYYHHKVLEKIGADRIIHPEKDMGVRIAQSLSDENVLNYIDLSDEYSIVELSATKKLHLKSILDLGARARF
;
A
#
# COMPACT_ATOMS: atom_id res chain seq x y z
N ASN A 1 -20.34 -16.52 22.05
CA ASN A 1 -20.06 -16.53 20.60
C ASN A 1 -19.31 -15.24 20.28
N ILE A 2 -18.10 -15.29 19.74
CA ILE A 2 -17.37 -14.08 19.32
C ILE A 2 -17.59 -13.92 17.81
N PRO A 3 -18.21 -12.83 17.34
CA PRO A 3 -18.60 -12.70 15.94
C PRO A 3 -17.45 -12.38 14.98
N ASN A 4 -16.34 -11.81 15.47
CA ASN A 4 -15.17 -11.47 14.66
C ASN A 4 -13.88 -11.72 15.46
N ILE A 5 -12.96 -12.52 14.91
CA ILE A 5 -11.67 -12.88 15.48
C ILE A 5 -10.57 -12.45 14.51
N TRP A 6 -9.81 -11.43 14.91
CA TRP A 6 -8.68 -10.92 14.13
C TRP A 6 -7.38 -11.38 14.77
N VAL A 7 -6.48 -11.96 13.97
CA VAL A 7 -5.24 -12.56 14.48
C VAL A 7 -4.04 -12.09 13.66
N LYS A 8 -2.95 -11.78 14.35
CA LYS A 8 -1.64 -11.54 13.72
C LYS A 8 -0.94 -12.89 13.47
N ALA A 9 -0.56 -13.15 12.22
CA ALA A 9 0.28 -14.31 11.89
C ALA A 9 1.77 -13.97 11.98
N GLN A 10 2.57 -14.93 12.41
CA GLN A 10 4.03 -14.78 12.55
C GLN A 10 4.79 -15.30 11.33
N ASN A 11 4.20 -16.28 10.63
CA ASN A 11 4.76 -16.89 9.43
C ASN A 11 3.64 -17.58 8.63
N TYR A 12 4.00 -18.15 7.49
CA TYR A 12 3.06 -18.81 6.58
C TYR A 12 2.37 -20.03 7.21
N TYR A 13 3.10 -20.87 7.96
CA TYR A 13 2.49 -22.04 8.61
C TYR A 13 1.51 -21.64 9.71
N HIS A 14 1.84 -20.62 10.50
CA HIS A 14 0.93 -20.06 11.51
C HIS A 14 -0.34 -19.52 10.86
N HIS A 15 -0.24 -18.79 9.75
CA HIS A 15 -1.41 -18.35 8.98
C HIS A 15 -2.28 -19.53 8.54
N LYS A 16 -1.68 -20.61 8.01
CA LYS A 16 -2.43 -21.78 7.55
C LYS A 16 -3.17 -22.51 8.68
N VAL A 17 -2.61 -22.54 9.88
CA VAL A 17 -3.32 -23.07 11.05
C VAL A 17 -4.49 -22.16 11.44
N LEU A 18 -4.25 -20.85 11.54
CA LEU A 18 -5.29 -19.86 11.89
C LEU A 18 -6.46 -19.87 10.90
N GLU A 19 -6.17 -20.00 9.60
CA GLU A 19 -7.17 -20.11 8.53
C GLU A 19 -8.03 -21.36 8.72
N LYS A 20 -7.41 -22.51 9.01
CA LYS A 20 -8.11 -23.78 9.21
C LYS A 20 -8.98 -23.83 10.47
N ILE A 21 -8.62 -23.10 11.52
CA ILE A 21 -9.38 -23.08 12.78
C ILE A 21 -10.44 -21.97 12.82
N GLY A 22 -10.62 -21.21 11.74
CA GLY A 22 -11.71 -20.26 11.58
C GLY A 22 -11.43 -18.84 12.09
N ALA A 23 -10.19 -18.35 12.00
CA ALA A 23 -9.94 -16.92 12.19
C ALA A 23 -10.57 -16.11 11.04
N ASP A 24 -11.39 -15.10 11.36
CA ASP A 24 -12.09 -14.29 10.36
C ASP A 24 -11.16 -13.37 9.55
N ARG A 25 -10.10 -12.86 10.19
CA ARG A 25 -9.09 -12.03 9.53
C ARG A 25 -7.70 -12.31 10.07
N ILE A 26 -6.77 -12.60 9.16
CA ILE A 26 -5.37 -12.86 9.50
C ILE A 26 -4.49 -11.78 8.88
N ILE A 27 -3.68 -11.11 9.71
CA ILE A 27 -2.90 -9.91 9.32
C ILE A 27 -1.40 -10.23 9.42
N HIS A 28 -0.61 -9.75 8.45
CA HIS A 28 0.85 -9.89 8.40
C HIS A 28 1.55 -8.52 8.40
N PRO A 29 1.52 -7.78 9.52
CA PRO A 29 1.85 -6.36 9.51
C PRO A 29 3.29 -6.08 9.10
N GLU A 30 4.25 -6.92 9.49
CA GLU A 30 5.65 -6.77 9.10
C GLU A 30 5.87 -7.00 7.61
N LYS A 31 5.21 -8.01 7.04
CA LYS A 31 5.34 -8.33 5.61
C LYS A 31 4.73 -7.21 4.77
N ASP A 32 3.52 -6.77 5.13
CA ASP A 32 2.79 -5.74 4.40
C ASP A 32 3.55 -4.41 4.48
N MET A 33 4.09 -4.05 5.65
CA MET A 33 4.93 -2.87 5.80
C MET A 33 6.26 -3.00 5.05
N GLY A 34 6.86 -4.19 5.04
CA GLY A 34 8.09 -4.46 4.31
C GLY A 34 7.96 -4.19 2.81
N VAL A 35 6.84 -4.60 2.19
CA VAL A 35 6.54 -4.28 0.79
C VAL A 35 6.44 -2.77 0.57
N ARG A 36 5.70 -2.07 1.44
CA ARG A 36 5.53 -0.60 1.34
C ARG A 36 6.86 0.14 1.45
N ILE A 37 7.70 -0.24 2.42
CA ILE A 37 9.03 0.36 2.61
C ILE A 37 9.93 0.06 1.41
N ALA A 38 9.93 -1.17 0.90
CA ALA A 38 10.76 -1.53 -0.26
C ALA A 38 10.42 -0.68 -1.50
N GLN A 39 9.14 -0.39 -1.72
CA GLN A 39 8.72 0.49 -2.81
C GLN A 39 9.15 1.95 -2.59
N SER A 40 8.96 2.49 -1.39
CA SER A 40 9.42 3.86 -1.07
C SER A 40 10.95 4.01 -1.15
N LEU A 41 11.71 2.96 -0.82
CA LEU A 41 13.16 2.93 -1.03
C LEU A 41 13.55 2.84 -2.51
N SER A 42 12.69 2.30 -3.37
CA SER A 42 12.96 2.19 -4.81
C SER A 42 12.68 3.50 -5.56
N ASP A 43 11.80 4.36 -5.03
CA ASP A 43 11.53 5.70 -5.58
C ASP A 43 11.43 6.74 -4.45
N GLU A 44 12.49 7.55 -4.32
CA GLU A 44 12.61 8.59 -3.29
C GLU A 44 11.52 9.69 -3.38
N ASN A 45 10.82 9.81 -4.50
CA ASN A 45 9.76 10.81 -4.67
C ASN A 45 8.39 10.31 -4.19
N VAL A 46 8.23 8.99 -3.96
CA VAL A 46 6.99 8.39 -3.46
C VAL A 46 6.99 8.43 -1.94
N LEU A 47 6.12 9.28 -1.38
CA LEU A 47 5.93 9.40 0.06
C LEU A 47 4.96 8.33 0.58
N ASN A 48 3.88 8.10 -0.16
CA ASN A 48 2.85 7.14 0.20
C ASN A 48 2.04 6.76 -1.04
N TYR A 49 1.29 5.66 -0.96
CA TYR A 49 0.36 5.28 -2.02
C TYR A 49 -0.76 4.42 -1.44
N ILE A 50 -1.88 4.37 -2.16
CA ILE A 50 -3.04 3.52 -1.88
C ILE A 50 -3.44 2.86 -3.19
N ASP A 51 -3.38 1.53 -3.25
CA ASP A 51 -3.87 0.76 -4.38
C ASP A 51 -5.41 0.72 -4.35
N LEU A 52 -6.03 1.05 -5.49
CA LEU A 52 -7.47 0.91 -5.70
C LEU A 52 -7.80 -0.44 -6.36
N SER A 53 -6.94 -0.88 -7.27
CA SER A 53 -6.97 -2.18 -7.93
C SER A 53 -5.57 -2.55 -8.44
N ASP A 54 -5.42 -3.70 -9.10
CA ASP A 54 -4.16 -4.12 -9.73
C ASP A 54 -3.65 -3.15 -10.81
N GLU A 55 -4.55 -2.32 -11.36
CA GLU A 55 -4.27 -1.41 -12.47
C GLU A 55 -4.25 0.07 -12.05
N TYR A 56 -4.85 0.42 -10.90
CA TYR A 56 -5.04 1.81 -10.48
C TYR A 56 -4.60 2.04 -9.04
N SER A 57 -3.86 3.11 -8.82
CA SER A 57 -3.39 3.55 -7.51
C SER A 57 -3.44 5.06 -7.36
N ILE A 58 -3.61 5.53 -6.12
CA ILE A 58 -3.42 6.93 -5.73
C ILE A 58 -2.03 7.04 -5.12
N VAL A 59 -1.23 8.00 -5.60
CA VAL A 59 0.16 8.19 -5.14
C VAL A 59 0.33 9.58 -4.55
N GLU A 60 0.95 9.65 -3.38
CA GLU A 60 1.42 10.88 -2.74
C GLU A 60 2.90 11.09 -3.10
N LEU A 61 3.17 12.20 -3.79
CA LEU A 61 4.50 12.53 -4.30
C LEU A 61 5.06 13.77 -3.61
N SER A 62 6.36 13.76 -3.36
CA SER A 62 7.08 14.97 -2.93
C SER A 62 7.25 15.94 -4.12
N ALA A 63 6.89 17.21 -3.92
CA ALA A 63 6.99 18.21 -4.97
C ALA A 63 8.44 18.61 -5.25
N THR A 64 8.98 18.18 -6.40
CA THR A 64 10.34 18.52 -6.82
C THR A 64 10.42 19.92 -7.45
N LYS A 65 11.64 20.43 -7.63
CA LYS A 65 11.89 21.71 -8.34
C LYS A 65 11.30 21.76 -9.76
N LYS A 66 11.07 20.60 -10.41
CA LYS A 66 10.44 20.54 -11.74
C LYS A 66 8.97 20.98 -11.73
N LEU A 67 8.30 20.85 -10.59
CA LEU A 67 6.91 21.22 -10.38
C LEU A 67 6.75 22.65 -9.82
N HIS A 68 7.86 23.27 -9.40
CA HIS A 68 7.84 24.62 -8.83
C HIS A 68 7.32 25.65 -9.85
N LEU A 69 6.41 26.52 -9.41
CA LEU A 69 5.75 27.55 -10.22
C LEU A 69 4.99 27.01 -11.45
N LYS A 70 4.59 25.74 -11.46
CA LYS A 70 3.70 25.17 -12.46
C LYS A 70 2.28 25.12 -11.93
N SER A 71 1.31 25.57 -12.72
CA SER A 71 -0.10 25.33 -12.46
C SER A 71 -0.47 23.88 -12.80
N ILE A 72 -1.60 23.39 -12.29
CA ILE A 72 -2.11 22.05 -12.63
C ILE A 72 -2.36 21.93 -14.15
N LEU A 73 -2.78 23.02 -14.79
CA LEU A 73 -2.98 23.07 -16.24
C LEU A 73 -1.67 22.86 -17.00
N ASP A 74 -0.57 23.47 -16.55
CA ASP A 74 0.76 23.31 -17.15
C ASP A 74 1.29 21.88 -17.04
N LEU A 75 0.92 21.16 -15.97
CA LEU A 75 1.33 19.77 -15.74
C LEU A 75 0.58 18.80 -16.64
N GLY A 76 -0.70 19.05 -16.93
CA GLY A 76 -1.47 18.32 -17.94
C GLY A 76 -1.59 16.81 -17.69
N ALA A 77 -1.60 16.36 -16.43
CA ALA A 77 -1.54 14.95 -16.07
C ALA A 77 -2.67 14.08 -16.68
N ARG A 78 -3.86 14.66 -16.92
CA ARG A 78 -5.02 13.95 -17.45
C ARG A 78 -4.98 13.75 -18.98
N ALA A 79 -4.45 14.71 -19.73
CA ALA A 79 -4.52 14.73 -21.20
C ALA A 79 -3.34 14.01 -21.87
N ARG A 80 -2.37 13.54 -21.08
CA ARG A 80 -1.20 12.80 -21.57
C ARG A 80 -1.43 11.28 -21.68
N PHE A 81 -2.64 10.82 -21.34
CA PHE A 81 -3.11 9.42 -21.38
C PHE A 81 -4.56 9.42 -21.87
#